data_AF-A0A4Q6E154-F1
#
_entry.id   AF-A0A4Q6E154-F1
#
_cell.length_a   1.000
_cell.length_b   1.000
_cell.length_c   1.000
_cell.angle_alpha   90.00
_cell.angle_beta   90.00
_cell.angle_gamma   90.00
#
_symmetry.space_group_name_H-M   'P 1'
#
loop_
_entity.id
_entity.type
_entity.pdbx_description
1 polymer ?
#
loop_
_entity_poly.entity_id
_entity_poly.type
_entity_poly.pdbx_seq_one_letter_code
_entity_poly.pdbx_strand_id
1 'polypeptide(L)'
;MDAQTNQTTKRVDDDIHNLDFILDIPLRVSVELGRTKIMVRDLLQLGQGSVVELSKFAGEPLELLVNDKLIARGEVVVVNEKFGLRL
;
A
#
# COMPACT_ATOMS: atom_id res chain seq x y z
N MET A 1 -12.61 23.16 48.45
CA MET A 1 -13.39 22.03 47.93
C MET A 1 -14.48 22.64 47.06
N ASP A 2 -14.49 22.59 45.71
CA ASP A 2 -13.78 21.76 44.74
C ASP A 2 -13.71 22.54 43.41
N ALA A 3 -12.51 22.81 42.89
CA ALA A 3 -12.34 23.50 41.59
C ALA A 3 -11.31 22.79 40.68
N GLN A 4 -10.98 21.52 40.95
CA GLN A 4 -9.90 20.81 40.27
C GLN A 4 -10.35 19.70 39.28
N THR A 5 -11.65 19.45 39.09
CA THR A 5 -12.12 18.28 38.31
C THR A 5 -12.28 18.53 36.80
N ASN A 6 -12.05 19.75 36.31
CA ASN A 6 -12.40 20.13 34.91
C ASN A 6 -11.22 20.18 33.92
N GLN A 7 -10.03 19.68 34.28
CA GLN A 7 -8.83 19.71 33.40
C GLN A 7 -8.45 18.35 32.81
N THR A 8 -8.88 17.23 33.40
CA THR A 8 -8.47 15.88 32.98
C THR A 8 -9.28 15.36 31.79
N THR A 9 -10.55 15.78 31.64
CA THR A 9 -11.45 15.34 30.56
C THR A 9 -11.15 16.02 29.21
N LYS A 10 -10.74 17.30 29.20
CA LYS A 10 -10.43 18.03 27.96
C LYS A 10 -9.23 17.47 27.18
N ARG A 11 -8.22 16.94 27.88
CA ARG A 11 -6.99 16.43 27.22
C ARG A 11 -7.23 15.14 26.44
N VAL A 12 -8.10 14.27 26.96
CA VAL A 12 -8.40 12.98 26.33
C VAL A 12 -9.24 13.19 25.06
N ASP A 13 -10.19 14.14 25.08
CA ASP A 13 -10.99 14.47 23.89
C ASP A 13 -10.13 15.09 22.76
N ASP A 14 -9.21 16.01 23.08
CA ASP A 14 -8.29 16.60 22.09
C ASP A 14 -7.34 15.55 21.46
N ASP A 15 -6.86 14.59 22.24
CA ASP A 15 -5.99 13.50 21.75
C ASP A 15 -6.76 12.52 20.84
N ILE A 16 -8.03 12.22 21.15
CA ILE A 16 -8.90 11.37 20.31
C ILE A 16 -9.20 12.08 18.98
N HIS A 17 -9.56 13.37 19.03
CA HIS A 17 -9.81 14.15 17.81
C HIS A 17 -8.58 14.26 16.89
N ASN A 18 -7.38 14.27 17.45
CA ASN A 18 -6.13 14.28 16.68
C ASN A 18 -5.84 12.91 16.03
N LEU A 19 -6.24 11.81 16.69
CA LEU A 19 -6.11 10.48 16.10
C LEU A 19 -7.08 10.28 14.93
N ASP A 20 -8.32 10.75 15.06
CA ASP A 20 -9.32 10.70 13.99
C ASP A 20 -8.79 11.35 12.70
N PHE A 21 -8.12 12.50 12.82
CA PHE A 21 -7.48 13.17 11.69
C PHE A 21 -6.38 12.32 11.02
N ILE A 22 -5.56 11.61 11.80
CA ILE A 22 -4.49 10.75 11.25
C ILE A 22 -5.08 9.58 10.45
N LEU A 23 -6.23 9.05 10.88
CA LEU A 23 -6.91 7.94 10.20
C LEU A 23 -7.45 8.30 8.81
N ASP A 24 -7.76 9.59 8.58
CA ASP A 24 -8.27 10.11 7.31
C ASP A 24 -7.17 10.46 6.29
N ILE A 25 -5.89 10.32 6.66
CA ILE A 25 -4.77 10.65 5.76
C ILE A 25 -4.74 9.64 4.60
N PRO A 26 -4.92 10.07 3.34
CA PRO A 26 -4.89 9.17 2.20
C PRO A 26 -3.48 8.64 1.97
N LEU A 27 -3.37 7.33 1.76
CA LEU A 27 -2.11 6.65 1.47
C LEU A 27 -2.10 6.07 0.06
N ARG A 28 -0.94 6.08 -0.59
CA ARG A 28 -0.77 5.44 -1.90
C ARG A 28 -0.58 3.96 -1.70
N VAL A 29 -1.52 3.18 -2.23
CA VAL A 29 -1.46 1.72 -2.24
C VAL A 29 -1.10 1.23 -3.64
N SER A 30 -0.08 0.39 -3.74
CA SER A 30 0.40 -0.21 -4.99
C SER A 30 0.44 -1.72 -4.85
N VAL A 31 0.04 -2.44 -5.89
CA VAL A 31 0.21 -3.90 -5.98
C VAL A 31 1.23 -4.20 -7.07
N GLU A 32 2.24 -5.00 -6.74
CA GLU A 32 3.29 -5.34 -7.69
C GLU A 32 3.18 -6.78 -8.19
N LEU A 33 3.09 -6.91 -9.52
CA LEU A 33 3.22 -8.19 -10.21
C LEU A 33 4.63 -8.76 -10.05
N GLY A 34 5.65 -7.91 -10.11
CA GLY A 34 7.04 -8.30 -9.94
C GLY A 34 8.01 -7.18 -10.33
N ARG A 35 9.29 -7.38 -10.03
CA ARG A 35 10.37 -6.47 -10.38
C ARG A 35 11.41 -7.21 -11.22
N THR A 36 12.18 -6.47 -12.00
CA THR A 36 13.36 -7.02 -12.67
C THR A 36 14.41 -5.93 -12.83
N LYS A 37 15.66 -6.33 -13.05
CA LYS A 37 16.77 -5.42 -13.36
C LYS A 37 17.21 -5.69 -14.80
N ILE A 38 17.19 -4.65 -15.61
CA ILE A 38 17.68 -4.70 -17.00
C ILE A 38 18.78 -3.66 -17.19
N MET A 39 19.69 -3.90 -18.14
CA MET A 39 20.73 -2.92 -18.44
C MET A 39 20.14 -1.79 -19.28
N VAL A 40 20.72 -0.59 -19.18
CA VAL A 40 20.25 0.60 -19.92
C VAL A 40 20.19 0.34 -21.43
N ARG A 41 21.19 -0.38 -21.97
CA ARG A 41 21.21 -0.77 -23.39
C ARG A 41 20.01 -1.64 -23.80
N ASP A 42 19.52 -2.50 -22.90
CA ASP A 42 18.42 -3.43 -23.20
C ASP A 42 17.09 -2.68 -23.10
N LEU A 43 16.97 -1.75 -22.13
CA LEU A 43 15.85 -0.82 -22.00
C LEU A 43 15.64 0.02 -23.27
N LEU A 44 16.72 0.55 -23.86
CA LEU A 44 16.66 1.36 -25.08
C LEU A 44 16.26 0.55 -26.33
N GLN A 45 16.36 -0.78 -26.27
CA GLN A 45 15.94 -1.68 -27.35
C GLN A 45 14.49 -2.16 -27.19
N LEU A 46 13.83 -1.85 -26.06
CA LEU A 46 12.43 -2.21 -25.87
C LEU A 46 11.56 -1.42 -26.85
N GLY A 47 10.67 -2.15 -27.53
CA GLY A 47 9.72 -1.60 -28.48
C GLY A 47 8.39 -2.32 -28.38
N GLN A 48 7.51 -2.04 -29.34
CA GLN A 48 6.24 -2.74 -29.43
C GLN A 48 6.49 -4.25 -29.62
N GLY A 49 5.88 -5.05 -28.75
CA GLY A 49 6.02 -6.51 -28.78
C GLY A 49 7.19 -7.08 -27.97
N SER A 50 8.04 -6.25 -27.37
CA SER A 50 9.07 -6.74 -26.45
C SER A 50 8.44 -7.34 -25.17
N VAL A 51 8.96 -8.47 -24.73
CA VAL A 51 8.55 -9.14 -23.49
C VAL A 51 9.66 -8.97 -22.45
N VAL A 52 9.30 -8.48 -21.27
CA VAL A 52 10.23 -8.30 -20.14
C VAL A 52 9.91 -9.35 -19.09
N GLU A 53 10.87 -10.23 -18.83
CA GLU A 53 10.74 -11.25 -17.79
C GLU A 53 10.93 -10.63 -16.40
N LEU A 54 10.00 -10.96 -15.50
CA LEU A 54 10.01 -10.50 -14.10
C LEU A 54 10.62 -11.57 -13.21
N SER A 55 11.18 -11.18 -12.06
CA SER A 55 11.82 -12.12 -11.13
C SER A 55 10.85 -13.03 -10.37
N LYS A 56 9.54 -12.87 -10.57
CA LYS A 56 8.49 -13.52 -9.78
C LYS A 56 7.88 -14.68 -10.55
N PHE A 57 7.75 -15.84 -9.91
CA PHE A 57 7.12 -17.00 -10.52
C PHE A 57 5.59 -16.86 -10.61
N ALA A 58 5.00 -17.43 -11.65
CA ALA A 58 3.55 -17.47 -11.81
C ALA A 58 2.92 -18.29 -10.67
N GLY A 59 1.86 -17.75 -10.06
CA GLY A 59 1.16 -18.37 -8.94
C GLY A 59 1.65 -17.94 -7.55
N GLU A 60 2.74 -17.16 -7.46
CA GLU A 60 3.13 -16.56 -6.18
C GLU A 60 2.21 -15.39 -5.78
N PRO A 61 1.95 -15.19 -4.48
CA PRO A 61 1.12 -14.09 -4.01
C PRO A 61 1.79 -12.74 -4.33
N LEU A 62 1.01 -11.78 -4.83
CA LEU A 62 1.46 -10.42 -5.13
C LEU A 62 1.80 -9.63 -3.89
N GLU A 63 2.68 -8.64 -4.05
CA GLU A 63 3.12 -7.79 -2.96
C GLU A 63 2.24 -6.53 -2.90
N LEU A 64 1.72 -6.21 -1.71
CA LEU A 64 1.00 -4.97 -1.43
C LEU A 64 1.95 -3.99 -0.76
N LEU A 65 2.12 -2.83 -1.39
CA LEU A 65 2.94 -1.75 -0.89
C LEU A 65 2.09 -0.55 -0.50
N VAL A 66 2.44 0.08 0.60
CA VAL A 66 1.90 1.37 1.01
C VAL A 66 3.06 2.33 1.17
N ASN A 67 3.05 3.42 0.41
CA ASN A 67 4.17 4.38 0.34
C ASN A 67 5.52 3.66 0.15
N ASP A 68 5.58 2.75 -0.84
CA ASP A 68 6.76 1.96 -1.22
C ASP A 68 7.30 0.97 -0.18
N LYS A 69 6.60 0.80 0.95
CA LYS A 69 6.91 -0.20 1.96
C LYS A 69 6.05 -1.45 1.75
N LEU A 70 6.64 -2.64 1.80
CA LEU A 70 5.91 -3.90 1.77
C LEU A 70 5.10 -4.06 3.07
N ILE A 71 3.79 -4.24 2.95
CA ILE A 71 2.88 -4.37 4.10
C ILE A 71 2.21 -5.74 4.15
N ALA A 72 1.90 -6.32 2.99
CA ALA A 72 1.23 -7.61 2.90
C ALA A 72 1.56 -8.34 1.60
N ARG A 73 1.15 -9.61 1.54
CA ARG A 73 1.14 -10.43 0.33
C ARG A 73 -0.26 -10.99 0.14
N GLY A 74 -0.72 -11.10 -1.09
CA GLY A 74 -2.07 -11.55 -1.38
C GLY A 74 -2.24 -12.18 -2.74
N GLU A 75 -3.34 -12.88 -2.95
CA GLU A 75 -3.65 -13.53 -4.21
C GLU A 75 -4.49 -12.61 -5.10
N VAL A 76 -4.22 -12.62 -6.40
CA VAL A 76 -5.06 -11.91 -7.36
C VAL A 76 -6.38 -12.64 -7.48
N VAL A 77 -7.46 -11.89 -7.28
CA VAL A 77 -8.83 -12.35 -7.51
C VAL A 77 -9.49 -11.45 -8.54
N VAL A 78 -10.50 -11.97 -9.24
CA VAL A 78 -11.34 -11.17 -10.12
C VAL A 78 -12.72 -11.05 -9.48
N VAL A 79 -13.16 -9.83 -9.25
CA VAL A 79 -14.47 -9.53 -8.66
C VAL A 79 -15.16 -8.51 -9.56
N ASN A 80 -16.34 -8.85 -10.06
CA ASN A 80 -17.11 -7.98 -10.98
C ASN A 80 -16.27 -7.48 -12.16
N GLU A 81 -15.54 -8.39 -12.82
CA GLU A 81 -14.64 -8.10 -13.95
C GLU A 81 -13.47 -7.14 -13.63
N LYS A 82 -13.24 -6.85 -12.35
CA LYS A 82 -12.13 -6.04 -11.87
C LYS A 82 -11.11 -6.90 -11.14
N PHE A 83 -9.84 -6.55 -11.27
CA PHE A 83 -8.79 -7.12 -10.46
C PHE A 83 -8.95 -6.67 -9.00
N GLY A 84 -8.83 -7.62 -8.08
CA GLY A 84 -8.74 -7.40 -6.65
C GLY A 84 -7.57 -8.19 -6.07
N LEU A 85 -7.20 -7.85 -4.84
CA LEU A 85 -6.19 -8.56 -4.08
C LEU A 85 -6.85 -9.10 -2.81
N ARG A 86 -6.77 -10.42 -2.59
CA ARG A 86 -7.17 -11.07 -1.35
C ARG A 86 -5.93 -11.22 -0.46
N LEU A 87 -5.93 -10.56 0.69
CA LEU A 87 -4.88 -10.65 1.71
C LEU A 87 -4.98 -11.96 2.49
#